data_AF-A0AAD9JME4-F1
#
_entry.id   AF-A0AAD9JME4-F1
#
_cell.length_a   1.000
_cell.length_b   1.000
_cell.length_c   1.000
_cell.angle_alpha   90.00
_cell.angle_beta   90.00
_cell.angle_gamma   90.00
#
_symmetry.space_group_name_H-M   'P 1'
#
loop_
_entity.id
_entity.type
_entity.pdbx_description
1 polymer ?
#
loop_
_entity_poly.entity_id
_entity_poly.type
_entity_poly.pdbx_seq_one_letter_code
_entity_poly.pdbx_strand_id
1 'polypeptide(L)'
;MIAYIIYNWGLSGLENVQVAFRIQKTFKNVSSEPCTFALLREAYKRQGYFPRGGEWLLRDGVAYFQPTICTFRHPRVSNSFMTKCLSKANLSYALTMGDSTAGRYANALRATLTLTTKRLIIEQPKVNGFLPDKDYFTRDMPDEVAEYVTTKFRFCSGCASKLYRTEFYRENRSYLLDIEHLAQTMILDDSLQMTFPTYKRAVGVINKVWAITTQELILRYYLKAKQPDIFLIFLPFVHAKGNIRLSRLPMEIKYFKGLVEEYLPNTTKLFYITSYGEFEKRRKSSKWHKHLFDGMLARDKIDKMNRILYDVLADDLLNRDGRYFGFFDLIDMSEDRGNWSKDSIHMEAVWYQSIMSMFWETYCNSVLLDMF
;
A
#
# COMPACT_ATOMS: atom_id res chain seq x y z
N MET A 1 15.30 12.84 -21.46
CA MET A 1 16.25 11.70 -21.62
C MET A 1 15.91 10.67 -20.56
N ILE A 2 15.13 9.64 -20.92
CA ILE A 2 14.68 8.57 -20.02
C ILE A 2 15.75 7.48 -20.05
N ALA A 3 16.34 7.15 -18.89
CA ALA A 3 17.32 6.09 -18.78
C ALA A 3 16.61 4.74 -18.64
N TYR A 4 16.73 3.88 -19.65
CA TYR A 4 16.30 2.48 -19.57
C TYR A 4 17.45 1.66 -19.00
N ILE A 5 17.28 1.06 -17.83
CA ILE A 5 18.22 0.07 -17.30
C ILE A 5 17.57 -1.31 -17.44
N ILE A 6 18.12 -2.14 -18.31
CA ILE A 6 17.74 -3.54 -18.48
C ILE A 6 18.66 -4.37 -17.58
N TYR A 7 18.11 -5.02 -16.56
CA TYR A 7 18.84 -5.99 -15.76
C TYR A 7 18.42 -7.41 -16.12
N ASN A 8 19.40 -8.25 -16.48
CA ASN A 8 19.29 -9.71 -16.41
C ASN A 8 19.81 -10.14 -15.03
N TRP A 9 18.92 -10.64 -14.15
CA TRP A 9 19.33 -11.12 -12.83
C TRP A 9 19.55 -12.63 -12.85
N GLY A 10 20.81 -13.04 -12.70
CA GLY A 10 21.19 -14.35 -12.19
C GLY A 10 21.06 -14.37 -10.66
N LEU A 11 20.48 -15.44 -10.14
CA LEU A 11 20.30 -15.67 -8.70
C LEU A 11 21.63 -16.06 -8.06
N SER A 12 22.27 -15.14 -7.33
CA SER A 12 23.34 -15.50 -6.38
C SER A 12 23.33 -14.55 -5.19
N GLY A 13 23.07 -15.09 -3.99
CA GLY A 13 23.23 -14.37 -2.73
C GLY A 13 22.05 -14.46 -1.77
N LEU A 14 21.76 -15.67 -1.27
CA LEU A 14 21.03 -15.86 -0.01
C LEU A 14 21.98 -16.59 0.94
N GLU A 15 22.71 -15.83 1.76
CA GLU A 15 23.44 -16.38 2.89
C GLU A 15 22.47 -16.77 4.01
N ASN A 16 22.70 -17.98 4.54
CA ASN A 16 21.88 -18.65 5.52
C ASN A 16 21.93 -17.95 6.88
N VAL A 17 20.80 -17.37 7.31
CA VAL A 17 20.57 -17.05 8.73
C VAL A 17 19.63 -18.13 9.28
N GLN A 18 20.21 -19.18 9.86
CA GLN A 18 19.45 -20.16 10.64
C GLN A 18 19.15 -19.55 12.02
N VAL A 19 17.90 -19.13 12.25
CA VAL A 19 17.40 -18.86 13.59
C VAL A 19 16.53 -20.03 14.02
N ALA A 20 16.99 -20.78 15.02
CA ALA A 20 16.23 -21.85 15.63
C ALA A 20 15.08 -21.28 16.48
N PHE A 21 13.85 -21.50 16.06
CA PHE A 21 12.66 -21.27 16.89
C PHE A 21 11.98 -22.61 17.20
N ARG A 22 11.88 -22.94 18.48
CA ARG A 22 11.16 -24.11 18.98
C ARG A 22 9.84 -23.62 19.57
N ILE A 23 8.73 -23.75 18.83
CA ILE A 23 7.37 -23.58 19.36
C ILE A 23 6.52 -24.73 18.81
N GLN A 24 6.30 -25.75 19.63
CA GLN A 24 5.16 -26.66 19.49
C GLN A 24 4.09 -26.16 20.46
N LYS A 25 3.11 -25.42 19.96
CA LYS A 25 1.82 -25.24 20.63
C LYS A 25 0.75 -25.94 19.80
N THR A 26 -0.09 -26.71 20.48
CA THR A 26 -1.24 -27.41 19.93
C THR A 26 -2.25 -26.43 19.33
N PHE A 27 -2.54 -26.58 18.04
CA PHE A 27 -3.55 -25.83 17.29
C PHE A 27 -4.95 -26.08 17.87
N LYS A 28 -5.55 -25.06 18.48
CA LYS A 28 -7.00 -25.07 18.78
C LYS A 28 -7.67 -24.03 17.88
N ASN A 29 -8.59 -24.51 17.03
CA ASN A 29 -9.57 -23.74 16.24
C ASN A 29 -9.01 -22.83 15.13
N VAL A 30 -8.20 -23.36 14.21
CA VAL A 30 -7.94 -22.68 12.92
C VAL A 30 -9.09 -23.06 11.97
N SER A 31 -9.81 -22.07 11.42
CA SER A 31 -10.79 -22.30 10.34
C SER A 31 -10.15 -23.10 9.21
N SER A 32 -10.90 -23.93 8.48
CA SER A 32 -10.39 -24.62 7.27
C SER A 32 -10.62 -23.83 5.98
N GLU A 33 -11.34 -22.71 6.06
CA GLU A 33 -11.75 -21.93 4.89
C GLU A 33 -10.59 -21.09 4.35
N PRO A 34 -10.40 -20.99 3.01
CA PRO A 34 -9.40 -20.10 2.44
C PRO A 34 -9.68 -18.63 2.76
N CYS A 35 -8.64 -17.85 3.03
CA CYS A 35 -8.81 -16.41 3.22
C CYS A 35 -9.34 -15.74 1.94
N THR A 36 -10.46 -15.01 2.05
CA THR A 36 -11.10 -14.21 0.99
C THR A 36 -11.53 -12.85 1.55
N PHE A 37 -11.73 -11.85 0.70
CA PHE A 37 -12.21 -10.54 1.14
C PHE A 37 -13.65 -10.58 1.65
N ALA A 38 -14.51 -11.45 1.10
CA ALA A 38 -15.84 -11.70 1.65
C ALA A 38 -15.79 -12.22 3.10
N LEU A 39 -14.86 -13.14 3.40
CA LEU A 39 -14.68 -13.65 4.77
C LEU A 39 -14.12 -12.59 5.72
N LEU A 40 -13.20 -11.74 5.24
CA LEU A 40 -12.74 -10.59 6.03
C LEU A 40 -13.88 -9.62 6.33
N ARG A 41 -14.79 -9.39 5.38
CA ARG A 41 -15.99 -8.57 5.57
C ARG A 41 -16.91 -9.11 6.66
N GLU A 42 -17.19 -10.41 6.65
CA GLU A 42 -17.96 -11.05 7.71
C GLU A 42 -17.24 -11.00 9.07
N ALA A 43 -15.91 -11.02 9.07
CA ALA A 43 -15.14 -10.80 10.29
C ALA A 43 -15.26 -9.35 10.80
N TYR A 44 -15.21 -8.33 9.92
CA TYR A 44 -15.48 -6.94 10.30
C TYR A 44 -16.85 -6.79 10.97
N LYS A 45 -17.89 -7.38 10.36
CA LYS A 45 -19.26 -7.30 10.86
C LYS A 45 -19.41 -7.90 12.26
N ARG A 46 -18.72 -9.01 12.54
CA ARG A 46 -18.78 -9.68 13.85
C ARG A 46 -17.94 -8.98 14.92
N GLN A 47 -16.78 -8.46 14.55
CA GLN A 47 -15.81 -7.89 15.50
C GLN A 47 -15.99 -6.38 15.69
N GLY A 48 -16.70 -5.70 14.78
CA GLY A 48 -16.80 -4.25 14.75
C GLY A 48 -15.46 -3.56 14.49
N TYR A 49 -14.49 -4.27 13.89
CA TYR A 49 -13.14 -3.78 13.62
C TYR A 49 -12.36 -4.72 12.66
N PHE A 50 -11.17 -4.32 12.20
CA PHE A 50 -10.26 -5.17 11.41
C PHE A 50 -9.89 -6.47 12.19
N PRO A 51 -9.87 -7.66 11.53
CA PRO A 51 -9.56 -8.91 12.18
C PRO A 51 -8.20 -8.91 12.85
N ARG A 52 -8.22 -9.43 14.06
CA ARG A 52 -7.09 -9.61 14.95
C ARG A 52 -6.88 -11.07 15.29
N GLY A 53 -5.69 -11.35 15.82
CA GLY A 53 -5.31 -12.67 16.29
C GLY A 53 -4.84 -13.63 15.18
N GLY A 54 -3.97 -14.54 15.60
CA GLY A 54 -3.26 -15.47 14.74
C GLY A 54 -1.87 -15.73 15.29
N GLU A 55 -1.06 -16.44 14.54
CA GLU A 55 0.30 -16.75 14.93
C GLU A 55 1.23 -16.74 13.72
N TRP A 56 2.48 -16.34 13.94
CA TRP A 56 3.50 -16.54 12.93
C TRP A 56 4.01 -17.96 12.99
N LEU A 57 3.98 -18.61 11.85
CA LEU A 57 4.45 -19.97 11.64
C LEU A 57 5.65 -19.95 10.70
N LEU A 58 6.48 -21.00 10.80
CA LEU A 58 7.57 -21.25 9.89
C LEU A 58 7.27 -22.53 9.12
N ARG A 59 7.15 -22.43 7.79
CA ARG A 59 7.00 -23.59 6.89
C ARG A 59 8.03 -23.47 5.79
N ASP A 60 8.83 -24.52 5.60
CA ASP A 60 9.89 -24.59 4.59
C ASP A 60 10.87 -23.41 4.65
N GLY A 61 11.20 -22.96 5.86
CA GLY A 61 12.09 -21.81 6.10
C GLY A 61 11.47 -20.44 5.78
N VAL A 62 10.19 -20.38 5.42
CA VAL A 62 9.47 -19.14 5.14
C VAL A 62 8.52 -18.82 6.28
N ALA A 63 8.66 -17.63 6.85
CA ALA A 63 7.76 -17.15 7.88
C ALA A 63 6.46 -16.60 7.27
N TYR A 64 5.32 -17.01 7.81
CA TYR A 64 4.00 -16.53 7.39
C TYR A 64 3.09 -16.38 8.61
N PHE A 65 2.10 -15.49 8.52
CA PHE A 65 1.12 -15.31 9.59
C PHE A 65 -0.15 -16.10 9.27
N GLN A 66 -0.55 -16.97 10.20
CA GLN A 66 -1.74 -17.78 10.13
C GLN A 66 -2.82 -17.14 11.01
N PRO A 67 -3.80 -16.43 10.41
CA PRO A 67 -4.90 -15.85 11.18
C PRO A 67 -5.83 -16.95 11.72
N THR A 68 -6.59 -16.62 12.76
CA THR A 68 -7.56 -17.56 13.34
C THR A 68 -8.80 -17.76 12.47
N ILE A 69 -9.16 -16.75 11.68
CA ILE A 69 -10.44 -16.69 10.95
C ILE A 69 -10.44 -17.44 9.61
N CYS A 70 -9.29 -17.73 9.02
CA CYS A 70 -9.16 -18.39 7.71
C CYS A 70 -7.77 -19.00 7.53
N THR A 71 -7.54 -19.74 6.45
CA THR A 71 -6.26 -20.40 6.12
C THR A 71 -5.57 -19.76 4.93
N PHE A 72 -4.25 -19.69 5.03
CA PHE A 72 -3.37 -19.57 3.88
C PHE A 72 -2.85 -20.97 3.54
N ARG A 73 -3.05 -21.41 2.30
CA ARG A 73 -2.58 -22.72 1.85
C ARG A 73 -1.09 -22.68 1.53
N HIS A 74 -0.58 -21.50 1.16
CA HIS A 74 0.79 -21.35 0.68
C HIS A 74 1.55 -20.28 1.48
N PRO A 75 2.71 -20.62 2.08
CA PRO A 75 3.60 -19.60 2.65
C PRO A 75 4.08 -18.58 1.60
N ARG A 76 4.12 -19.01 0.34
CA ARG A 76 4.37 -18.19 -0.85
C ARG A 76 3.41 -18.59 -1.95
N VAL A 77 2.79 -17.61 -2.59
CA VAL A 77 1.86 -17.86 -3.69
C VAL A 77 2.59 -18.56 -4.84
N SER A 78 2.06 -19.70 -5.30
CA SER A 78 2.66 -20.45 -6.40
C SER A 78 2.44 -19.76 -7.75
N ASN A 79 3.37 -19.94 -8.69
CA ASN A 79 3.29 -19.34 -10.03
C ASN A 79 2.00 -19.73 -10.76
N SER A 80 1.62 -21.01 -10.73
CA SER A 80 0.42 -21.49 -11.41
C SER A 80 -0.86 -20.87 -10.85
N PHE A 81 -0.94 -20.74 -9.52
CA PHE A 81 -2.07 -20.10 -8.85
C PHE A 81 -2.14 -18.61 -9.19
N MET A 82 -1.00 -17.90 -9.14
CA MET A 82 -0.92 -16.49 -9.49
C MET A 82 -1.31 -16.25 -10.96
N THR A 83 -0.76 -17.01 -11.91
CA THR A 83 -1.08 -16.86 -13.34
C THR A 83 -2.57 -17.10 -13.62
N LYS A 84 -3.17 -18.13 -13.00
CA LYS A 84 -4.61 -18.40 -13.13
C LYS A 84 -5.45 -17.24 -12.58
N CYS A 85 -5.07 -16.74 -11.42
CA CYS A 85 -5.71 -15.60 -10.75
C CYS A 85 -5.64 -14.32 -11.57
N LEU A 86 -4.44 -13.88 -11.95
CA LEU A 86 -4.24 -12.63 -12.71
C LEU A 86 -4.97 -12.68 -14.05
N SER A 87 -4.99 -13.84 -14.70
CA SER A 87 -5.71 -14.00 -15.96
C SER A 87 -7.22 -13.97 -15.78
N LYS A 88 -7.79 -14.52 -14.69
CA LYS A 88 -9.22 -14.40 -14.40
C LYS A 88 -9.59 -12.97 -13.99
N ALA A 89 -8.70 -12.31 -13.25
CA ALA A 89 -8.89 -10.93 -12.81
C ALA A 89 -8.79 -9.90 -13.93
N ASN A 90 -8.12 -10.25 -15.04
CA ASN A 90 -7.76 -9.33 -16.13
C ASN A 90 -7.05 -8.06 -15.60
N LEU A 91 -6.13 -8.24 -14.65
CA LEU A 91 -5.44 -7.14 -13.98
C LEU A 91 -4.34 -6.55 -14.88
N SER A 92 -4.41 -5.25 -15.13
CA SER A 92 -3.47 -4.49 -15.96
C SER A 92 -2.71 -3.41 -15.19
N TYR A 93 -3.31 -2.88 -14.12
CA TYR A 93 -2.73 -1.80 -13.34
C TYR A 93 -3.10 -1.88 -11.84
N ALA A 94 -2.07 -2.06 -11.01
CA ALA A 94 -2.16 -2.02 -9.56
C ALA A 94 -1.47 -0.75 -9.04
N LEU A 95 -2.24 0.10 -8.37
CA LEU A 95 -1.73 1.30 -7.73
C LEU A 95 -1.53 1.07 -6.23
N THR A 96 -0.47 1.63 -5.68
CA THR A 96 -0.24 1.72 -4.24
C THR A 96 0.03 3.18 -3.86
N MET A 97 -0.45 3.60 -2.69
CA MET A 97 -0.17 4.95 -2.18
C MET A 97 0.20 4.92 -0.70
N GLY A 98 1.22 5.71 -0.36
CA GLY A 98 1.64 5.97 1.01
C GLY A 98 3.12 6.30 1.10
N ASP A 99 3.68 6.21 2.31
CA ASP A 99 5.05 6.67 2.57
C ASP A 99 6.12 5.59 2.27
N SER A 100 7.31 5.74 2.84
CA SER A 100 8.41 4.79 2.68
C SER A 100 8.06 3.35 3.06
N THR A 101 7.08 3.14 3.95
CA THR A 101 6.60 1.80 4.31
C THR A 101 5.72 1.21 3.21
N ALA A 102 4.82 2.01 2.64
CA ALA A 102 4.00 1.64 1.48
C ALA A 102 4.87 1.32 0.25
N GLY A 103 5.94 2.09 0.02
CA GLY A 103 6.88 1.80 -1.07
C GLY A 103 7.60 0.45 -0.91
N ARG A 104 7.82 0.00 0.33
CA ARG A 104 8.37 -1.35 0.62
C ARG A 104 7.33 -2.45 0.36
N TYR A 105 6.07 -2.20 0.70
CA TYR A 105 4.97 -3.10 0.30
C TYR A 105 4.82 -3.17 -1.22
N ALA A 106 4.86 -2.05 -1.95
CA ALA A 106 4.81 -2.05 -3.41
C ALA A 106 5.95 -2.86 -4.04
N ASN A 107 7.17 -2.71 -3.52
CA ASN A 107 8.30 -3.53 -3.95
C ASN A 107 8.08 -5.02 -3.62
N ALA A 108 7.50 -5.35 -2.47
CA ALA A 108 7.17 -6.73 -2.11
C ALA A 108 6.03 -7.31 -2.96
N LEU A 109 5.01 -6.51 -3.28
CA LEU A 109 3.90 -6.85 -4.16
C LEU A 109 4.41 -7.27 -5.54
N ARG A 110 5.33 -6.48 -6.11
CA ARG A 110 6.08 -6.82 -7.32
C ARG A 110 6.96 -8.05 -7.12
N ALA A 111 7.67 -8.15 -6.00
CA ALA A 111 8.61 -9.24 -5.76
C ALA A 111 7.92 -10.61 -5.83
N THR A 112 6.70 -10.72 -5.30
CA THR A 112 5.87 -11.95 -5.38
C THR A 112 5.57 -12.36 -6.82
N LEU A 113 5.58 -11.42 -7.77
CA LEU A 113 5.34 -11.70 -9.19
C LEU A 113 6.60 -12.07 -9.97
N THR A 114 7.80 -11.81 -9.42
CA THR A 114 9.08 -11.96 -10.14
C THR A 114 9.29 -13.38 -10.69
N LEU A 115 8.76 -14.40 -10.01
CA LEU A 115 8.86 -15.80 -10.45
C LEU A 115 8.00 -16.11 -11.70
N THR A 116 7.10 -15.20 -12.09
CA THR A 116 6.23 -15.31 -13.27
C THR A 116 6.60 -14.35 -14.40
N THR A 117 7.49 -13.39 -14.13
CA THR A 117 7.82 -12.32 -15.08
C THR A 117 9.04 -12.64 -15.93
N LYS A 118 8.96 -12.36 -17.23
CA LYS A 118 10.11 -12.44 -18.15
C LYS A 118 10.86 -11.12 -18.28
N ARG A 119 10.14 -10.00 -18.23
CA ARG A 119 10.70 -8.66 -18.40
C ARG A 119 10.17 -7.73 -17.31
N LEU A 120 11.07 -6.93 -16.77
CA LEU A 120 10.79 -5.87 -15.82
C LEU A 120 11.37 -4.56 -16.34
N ILE A 121 10.52 -3.55 -16.46
CA ILE A 121 10.92 -2.16 -16.71
C ILE A 121 10.62 -1.37 -15.44
N ILE A 122 11.58 -0.58 -14.99
CA ILE A 122 11.43 0.27 -13.82
C ILE A 122 11.53 1.72 -14.28
N GLU A 123 10.42 2.45 -14.13
CA GLU A 123 10.38 3.89 -14.30
C GLU A 123 10.37 4.53 -12.91
N GLN A 124 11.22 5.52 -12.70
CA GLN A 124 11.29 6.25 -11.44
C GLN A 124 11.44 7.75 -11.70
N PRO A 125 10.77 8.61 -10.91
CA PRO A 125 10.98 10.04 -10.93
C PRO A 125 12.45 10.37 -10.63
N LYS A 126 12.94 11.47 -11.20
CA LYS A 126 14.23 12.07 -10.85
C LYS A 126 14.20 12.43 -9.36
N VAL A 127 15.02 11.75 -8.57
CA VAL A 127 15.11 12.04 -7.14
C VAL A 127 15.93 13.31 -6.94
N ASN A 128 15.28 14.42 -6.61
CA ASN A 128 15.94 15.65 -6.18
C ASN A 128 15.70 15.90 -4.67
N GLY A 129 16.20 14.98 -3.84
CA GLY A 129 16.07 15.06 -2.39
C GLY A 129 14.61 15.15 -1.92
N PHE A 130 14.22 16.34 -1.45
CA PHE A 130 12.92 16.62 -0.86
C PHE A 130 11.90 17.21 -1.84
N LEU A 131 12.27 17.55 -3.07
CA LEU A 131 11.32 18.03 -4.07
C LEU A 131 10.74 16.85 -4.86
N PRO A 132 9.41 16.78 -5.04
CA PRO A 132 8.81 15.83 -5.96
C PRO A 132 9.17 16.17 -7.42
N ASP A 133 9.22 15.15 -8.27
CA ASP A 133 9.50 15.31 -9.69
C ASP A 133 8.25 15.78 -10.44
N LYS A 134 8.15 17.09 -10.68
CA LYS A 134 7.04 17.69 -11.42
C LYS A 134 6.82 16.97 -12.76
N ASP A 135 7.88 16.74 -13.53
CA ASP A 135 7.79 16.17 -14.88
C ASP A 135 7.10 14.80 -14.85
N TYR A 136 7.41 13.98 -13.84
CA TYR A 136 6.80 12.66 -13.67
C TYR A 136 5.27 12.74 -13.49
N PHE A 137 4.80 13.69 -12.67
CA PHE A 137 3.38 13.84 -12.38
C PHE A 137 2.61 14.64 -13.42
N THR A 138 3.29 15.38 -14.30
CA THR A 138 2.65 16.17 -15.36
C THR A 138 2.84 15.60 -16.77
N ARG A 139 3.51 14.45 -16.93
CA ARG A 139 3.89 13.90 -18.25
C ARG A 139 2.74 13.72 -19.24
N ASP A 140 1.55 13.39 -18.72
CA ASP A 140 0.34 13.10 -19.51
C ASP A 140 -0.69 14.26 -19.45
N MET A 141 -0.32 15.40 -18.84
CA MET A 141 -1.16 16.59 -18.78
C MET A 141 -0.92 17.48 -20.01
N PRO A 142 -1.93 18.24 -20.48
CA PRO A 142 -1.70 19.31 -21.46
C PRO A 142 -0.67 20.32 -20.92
N ASP A 143 0.19 20.86 -21.78
CA ASP A 143 1.25 21.79 -21.39
C ASP A 143 0.68 23.04 -20.68
N GLU A 144 -0.46 23.56 -21.14
CA GLU A 144 -1.15 24.68 -20.49
C GLU A 144 -1.69 24.35 -19.10
N VAL A 145 -1.81 23.07 -18.72
CA VAL A 145 -2.20 22.64 -17.36
C VAL A 145 -0.94 22.37 -16.53
N ALA A 146 0.04 21.69 -17.12
CA ALA A 146 1.30 21.32 -16.50
C ALA A 146 2.10 22.55 -16.02
N GLU A 147 2.02 23.68 -16.73
CA GLU A 147 2.71 24.92 -16.34
C GLU A 147 2.31 25.41 -14.94
N TYR A 148 1.04 25.20 -14.53
CA TYR A 148 0.50 25.66 -13.25
C TYR A 148 0.84 24.75 -12.06
N VAL A 149 1.40 23.57 -12.30
CA VAL A 149 1.82 22.67 -11.24
C VAL A 149 3.09 23.20 -10.58
N THR A 150 3.05 23.39 -9.27
CA THR A 150 4.18 23.82 -8.45
C THR A 150 4.57 22.71 -7.46
N THR A 151 5.83 22.72 -7.07
CA THR A 151 6.40 21.76 -6.12
C THR A 151 6.80 22.46 -4.83
N LYS A 152 6.62 21.78 -3.70
CA LYS A 152 7.16 22.18 -2.40
C LYS A 152 8.01 21.06 -1.81
N PHE A 153 8.86 21.42 -0.86
CA PHE A 153 9.64 20.45 -0.11
C PHE A 153 8.72 19.53 0.70
N ARG A 154 8.84 18.23 0.48
CA ARG A 154 8.17 17.20 1.30
C ARG A 154 8.97 16.90 2.57
N PHE A 155 8.34 16.21 3.52
CA PHE A 155 8.98 15.84 4.79
C PHE A 155 9.98 14.68 4.69
N CYS A 156 9.89 13.85 3.65
CA CYS A 156 10.69 12.63 3.50
C CYS A 156 11.39 12.60 2.14
N SER A 157 12.71 12.73 2.13
CA SER A 157 13.50 12.62 0.89
C SER A 157 13.59 11.18 0.37
N GLY A 158 13.48 10.18 1.25
CA GLY A 158 13.55 8.75 0.89
C GLY A 158 12.26 8.16 0.32
N CYS A 159 11.16 8.91 0.35
CA CYS A 159 9.85 8.47 -0.11
C CYS A 159 9.72 8.77 -1.60
N ALA A 160 9.98 7.81 -2.49
CA ALA A 160 9.97 8.03 -3.94
C ALA A 160 8.90 7.18 -4.62
N SER A 161 8.13 7.79 -5.53
CA SER A 161 7.22 7.07 -6.41
C SER A 161 8.01 6.16 -7.35
N LYS A 162 7.42 5.06 -7.82
CA LYS A 162 8.06 4.12 -8.77
C LYS A 162 6.98 3.39 -9.55
N LEU A 163 7.20 3.20 -10.85
CA LEU A 163 6.41 2.33 -11.71
C LEU A 163 7.23 1.11 -12.10
N TYR A 164 6.66 -0.07 -11.87
CA TYR A 164 7.18 -1.35 -12.28
C TYR A 164 6.27 -1.92 -13.37
N ARG A 165 6.76 -1.97 -14.60
CA ARG A 165 6.05 -2.64 -15.70
C ARG A 165 6.57 -4.06 -15.84
N THR A 166 5.68 -5.01 -15.58
CA THR A 166 5.99 -6.44 -15.59
C THR A 166 5.32 -7.13 -16.76
N GLU A 167 6.08 -7.95 -17.49
CA GLU A 167 5.57 -8.78 -18.59
C GLU A 167 5.59 -10.25 -18.19
N PHE A 168 4.45 -10.92 -18.27
CA PHE A 168 4.32 -12.37 -18.03
C PHE A 168 3.68 -13.08 -19.23
N TYR A 169 4.02 -14.36 -19.41
CA TYR A 169 3.54 -15.16 -20.53
C TYR A 169 2.60 -16.26 -20.04
N ARG A 170 1.48 -16.44 -20.74
CA ARG A 170 0.57 -17.58 -20.58
C ARG A 170 0.13 -18.05 -21.94
N GLU A 171 0.22 -19.36 -22.21
CA GLU A 171 -0.33 -19.97 -23.43
C GLU A 171 0.08 -19.21 -24.71
N ASN A 172 1.36 -18.83 -24.81
CA ASN A 172 1.95 -18.04 -25.90
C ASN A 172 1.39 -16.60 -26.07
N ARG A 173 0.66 -16.06 -25.08
CA ARG A 173 0.26 -14.65 -25.02
C ARG A 173 1.06 -13.91 -23.95
N SER A 174 1.44 -12.67 -24.28
CA SER A 174 2.08 -11.74 -23.35
C SER A 174 1.03 -10.89 -22.65
N TYR A 175 1.20 -10.69 -21.35
CA TYR A 175 0.35 -9.88 -20.50
C TYR A 175 1.22 -8.85 -19.77
N LEU A 176 0.74 -7.61 -19.71
CA LEU A 176 1.40 -6.51 -19.03
C LEU A 176 0.65 -6.15 -17.75
N LEU A 177 1.37 -6.11 -16.64
CA LEU A 177 0.88 -5.58 -15.37
C LEU A 177 1.80 -4.46 -14.92
N ASP A 178 1.22 -3.27 -14.79
CA ASP A 178 1.88 -2.12 -14.19
C ASP A 178 1.60 -2.12 -12.69
N ILE A 179 2.65 -1.98 -11.87
CA ILE A 179 2.55 -1.79 -10.43
C ILE A 179 3.19 -0.46 -10.11
N GLU A 180 2.39 0.50 -9.68
CA GLU A 180 2.87 1.84 -9.38
C GLU A 180 2.73 2.15 -7.91
N HIS A 181 3.77 2.77 -7.37
CA HIS A 181 3.76 3.37 -6.05
C HIS A 181 3.80 4.87 -6.20
N LEU A 182 2.80 5.56 -5.66
CA LEU A 182 2.78 7.01 -5.54
C LEU A 182 3.10 7.39 -4.09
N ALA A 183 4.30 7.92 -3.89
CA ALA A 183 4.81 8.23 -2.57
C ALA A 183 4.12 9.46 -1.99
N GLN A 184 3.56 9.33 -0.78
CA GLN A 184 2.89 10.38 -0.02
C GLN A 184 3.29 10.29 1.44
N THR A 185 3.64 11.42 2.06
CA THR A 185 4.01 11.42 3.49
C THR A 185 2.83 11.70 4.41
N MET A 186 1.81 12.36 3.87
CA MET A 186 0.63 12.84 4.57
C MET A 186 -0.63 12.45 3.79
N ILE A 187 -1.75 12.25 4.50
CA ILE A 187 -3.03 11.89 3.87
C ILE A 187 -3.46 12.98 2.89
N LEU A 188 -3.35 14.25 3.34
CA LEU A 188 -3.45 15.44 2.52
C LEU A 188 -2.08 16.10 2.50
N ASP A 189 -1.31 15.77 1.47
CA ASP A 189 0.03 16.28 1.23
C ASP A 189 -0.08 17.51 0.32
N ASP A 190 0.84 18.46 0.46
CA ASP A 190 0.81 19.73 -0.26
C ASP A 190 2.08 19.95 -1.10
N SER A 191 2.89 18.89 -1.29
CA SER A 191 4.15 18.94 -2.04
C SER A 191 3.96 19.10 -3.55
N LEU A 192 2.78 18.77 -4.08
CA LEU A 192 2.36 19.05 -5.45
C LEU A 192 1.03 19.79 -5.41
N GLN A 193 1.00 20.98 -6.00
CA GLN A 193 -0.20 21.82 -6.04
C GLN A 193 -0.34 22.48 -7.41
N MET A 194 -1.54 22.94 -7.72
CA MET A 194 -1.79 23.83 -8.85
C MET A 194 -2.09 25.23 -8.34
N THR A 195 -1.24 26.19 -8.68
CA THR A 195 -1.40 27.60 -8.33
C THR A 195 -1.58 28.43 -9.59
N PHE A 196 -2.75 29.04 -9.75
CA PHE A 196 -2.98 29.97 -10.86
C PHE A 196 -2.40 31.35 -10.53
N PRO A 197 -1.70 32.02 -11.46
CA PRO A 197 -1.28 33.40 -11.28
C PRO A 197 -2.52 34.29 -11.21
N THR A 198 -2.69 34.96 -10.08
CA THR A 198 -3.82 35.87 -9.77
C THR A 198 -4.01 36.98 -10.81
N TYR A 199 -2.97 37.32 -11.58
CA TYR A 199 -3.00 38.35 -12.63
C TYR A 199 -3.67 37.93 -13.96
N LYS A 200 -3.87 36.62 -14.23
CA LYS A 200 -4.55 36.14 -15.46
C LYS A 200 -6.08 36.00 -15.32
N ARG A 201 -6.68 36.47 -14.21
CA ARG A 201 -8.14 36.47 -13.99
C ARG A 201 -8.94 37.25 -15.05
N ALA A 202 -8.29 38.12 -15.83
CA ALA A 202 -8.94 38.97 -16.81
C ALA A 202 -9.21 38.33 -18.19
N VAL A 203 -8.67 37.13 -18.48
CA VAL A 203 -8.78 36.53 -19.82
C VAL A 203 -9.40 35.15 -19.76
N GLY A 204 -10.73 35.10 -19.66
CA GLY A 204 -11.58 34.05 -20.26
C GLY A 204 -11.21 32.57 -20.04
N VAL A 205 -10.47 32.18 -19.01
CA VAL A 205 -10.16 30.76 -18.79
C VAL A 205 -11.39 30.04 -18.26
N ILE A 206 -11.93 29.21 -19.13
CA ILE A 206 -13.07 28.31 -18.95
C ILE A 206 -12.73 27.31 -17.82
N ASN A 207 -13.55 27.31 -16.77
CA ASN A 207 -13.66 26.29 -15.71
C ASN A 207 -12.44 26.01 -14.79
N LYS A 208 -12.45 26.65 -13.61
CA LYS A 208 -12.01 26.15 -12.28
C LYS A 208 -11.05 24.94 -12.27
N VAL A 209 -9.81 25.12 -12.72
CA VAL A 209 -8.69 24.19 -12.50
C VAL A 209 -8.08 24.50 -11.13
N TRP A 210 -8.33 23.65 -10.13
CA TRP A 210 -7.82 23.80 -8.76
C TRP A 210 -7.39 22.42 -8.23
N ALA A 211 -6.14 22.33 -7.76
CA ALA A 211 -5.66 21.21 -6.96
C ALA A 211 -4.82 21.77 -5.81
N ILE A 212 -5.40 21.83 -4.62
CA ILE A 212 -4.76 22.36 -3.41
C ILE A 212 -3.98 21.29 -2.64
N THR A 213 -4.23 20.01 -2.94
CA THR A 213 -3.48 18.87 -2.38
C THR A 213 -2.84 18.04 -3.48
N THR A 214 -1.76 17.35 -3.14
CA THR A 214 -1.10 16.38 -4.00
C THR A 214 -2.08 15.28 -4.42
N GLN A 215 -2.98 14.87 -3.52
CA GLN A 215 -4.00 13.84 -3.77
C GLN A 215 -5.01 14.30 -4.82
N GLU A 216 -5.46 15.56 -4.78
CA GLU A 216 -6.30 16.12 -5.84
C GLU A 216 -5.58 16.10 -7.18
N LEU A 217 -4.31 16.54 -7.22
CA LEU A 217 -3.54 16.53 -8.46
C LEU A 217 -3.41 15.11 -9.04
N ILE A 218 -3.09 14.14 -8.19
CA ILE A 218 -2.94 12.74 -8.59
C ILE A 218 -4.26 12.16 -9.09
N LEU A 219 -5.32 12.25 -8.30
CA LEU A 219 -6.60 11.58 -8.59
C LEU A 219 -7.32 12.25 -9.77
N ARG A 220 -7.33 13.59 -9.82
CA ARG A 220 -8.07 14.35 -10.83
C ARG A 220 -7.36 14.42 -12.19
N TYR A 221 -6.03 14.51 -12.19
CA TYR A 221 -5.27 14.78 -13.41
C TYR A 221 -4.34 13.63 -13.78
N TYR A 222 -3.45 13.21 -12.88
CA TYR A 222 -2.44 12.20 -13.20
C TYR A 222 -3.04 10.84 -13.60
N LEU A 223 -3.97 10.34 -12.80
CA LEU A 223 -4.61 9.03 -13.04
C LEU A 223 -5.70 9.07 -14.11
N LYS A 224 -5.98 10.23 -14.70
CA LYS A 224 -6.98 10.36 -15.77
C LYS A 224 -6.56 9.61 -17.04
N ALA A 225 -5.27 9.59 -17.35
CA ALA A 225 -4.74 8.89 -18.51
C ALA A 225 -4.81 7.35 -18.36
N LYS A 226 -4.68 6.86 -17.13
CA LYS A 226 -4.70 5.43 -16.82
C LYS A 226 -5.20 5.21 -15.39
N GLN A 227 -6.41 4.65 -15.26
CA GLN A 227 -7.04 4.38 -13.96
C GLN A 227 -6.70 2.97 -13.48
N PRO A 228 -6.45 2.77 -12.16
CA PRO A 228 -6.09 1.47 -11.62
C PRO A 228 -7.27 0.50 -11.55
N ASP A 229 -6.98 -0.77 -11.79
CA ASP A 229 -7.92 -1.87 -11.55
C ASP A 229 -8.04 -2.15 -10.04
N ILE A 230 -6.89 -2.09 -9.34
CA ILE A 230 -6.81 -2.19 -7.88
C ILE A 230 -5.98 -1.05 -7.31
N PHE A 231 -6.41 -0.51 -6.18
CA PHE A 231 -5.70 0.55 -5.47
C PHE A 231 -5.50 0.15 -4.00
N LEU A 232 -4.26 -0.16 -3.62
CA LEU A 232 -3.85 -0.46 -2.26
C LEU A 232 -3.44 0.83 -1.53
N ILE A 233 -4.18 1.16 -0.48
CA ILE A 233 -4.03 2.38 0.29
C ILE A 233 -3.52 2.00 1.67
N PHE A 234 -2.26 2.36 1.96
CA PHE A 234 -1.62 2.03 3.24
C PHE A 234 -1.85 3.14 4.25
N LEU A 235 -3.07 3.24 4.79
CA LEU A 235 -3.42 4.27 5.77
C LEU A 235 -3.55 3.68 7.17
N PRO A 236 -3.29 4.47 8.22
CA PRO A 236 -2.64 5.80 8.19
C PRO A 236 -1.15 5.69 7.81
N PHE A 237 -0.57 6.72 7.19
CA PHE A 237 0.88 6.76 6.92
C PHE A 237 1.67 6.83 8.22
N VAL A 238 2.81 6.15 8.30
CA VAL A 238 3.62 6.14 9.52
C VAL A 238 4.17 7.53 9.87
N HIS A 239 4.38 8.38 8.86
CA HIS A 239 4.76 9.78 9.05
C HIS A 239 3.62 10.64 9.60
N ALA A 240 2.35 10.28 9.33
CA ALA A 240 1.20 11.04 9.82
C ALA A 240 1.10 11.06 11.35
N LYS A 241 1.64 10.05 12.05
CA LYS A 241 1.68 10.04 13.53
C LYS A 241 2.39 11.28 14.12
N GLY A 242 3.38 11.83 13.41
CA GLY A 242 4.15 12.98 13.87
C GLY A 242 3.51 14.33 13.55
N ASN A 243 2.56 14.35 12.61
CA ASN A 243 2.17 15.57 11.91
C ASN A 243 0.65 15.81 11.90
N ILE A 244 -0.16 14.79 12.15
CA ILE A 244 -1.61 14.89 12.23
C ILE A 244 -2.05 14.71 13.68
N ARG A 245 -2.87 15.65 14.17
CA ARG A 245 -3.60 15.51 15.43
C ARG A 245 -4.73 14.51 15.26
N LEU A 246 -4.95 13.63 16.23
CA LEU A 246 -6.01 12.61 16.16
C LEU A 246 -7.41 13.21 15.89
N SER A 247 -7.70 14.42 16.36
CA SER A 247 -8.98 15.10 16.11
C SER A 247 -9.19 15.54 14.65
N ARG A 248 -8.11 15.74 13.88
CA ARG A 248 -8.18 16.11 12.45
C ARG A 248 -8.23 14.90 11.53
N LEU A 249 -7.71 13.76 11.97
CA LEU A 249 -7.56 12.57 11.15
C LEU A 249 -8.88 12.10 10.48
N PRO A 250 -10.04 12.07 11.17
CA PRO A 250 -11.29 11.65 10.52
C PRO A 250 -11.67 12.53 9.32
N MET A 251 -11.46 13.85 9.43
CA MET A 251 -11.76 14.81 8.37
C MET A 251 -10.86 14.58 7.16
N GLU A 252 -9.56 14.37 7.38
CA GLU A 252 -8.60 14.17 6.29
C GLU A 252 -8.84 12.84 5.55
N ILE A 253 -9.19 11.76 6.27
CA ILE A 253 -9.58 10.49 5.65
C ILE A 253 -10.87 10.65 4.85
N LYS A 254 -11.90 11.33 5.40
CA LYS A 254 -13.16 11.58 4.69
C LYS A 254 -12.95 12.40 3.41
N TYR A 255 -12.10 13.42 3.46
CA TYR A 255 -11.77 14.22 2.29
C TYR A 255 -11.06 13.38 1.22
N PHE A 256 -10.02 12.63 1.61
CA PHE A 256 -9.32 11.72 0.70
C PHE A 256 -10.26 10.69 0.06
N LYS A 257 -11.17 10.10 0.85
CA LYS A 257 -12.21 9.19 0.36
C LYS A 257 -13.12 9.87 -0.67
N GLY A 258 -13.56 11.10 -0.40
CA GLY A 258 -14.36 11.89 -1.34
C GLY A 258 -13.66 12.10 -2.68
N LEU A 259 -12.36 12.40 -2.68
CA LEU A 259 -11.58 12.51 -3.92
C LEU A 259 -11.52 11.18 -4.68
N VAL A 260 -11.36 10.06 -3.97
CA VAL A 260 -11.35 8.71 -4.57
C VAL A 260 -12.72 8.37 -5.18
N GLU A 261 -13.81 8.77 -4.54
CA GLU A 261 -15.17 8.59 -5.05
C GLU A 261 -15.47 9.46 -6.26
N GLU A 262 -14.97 10.69 -6.26
CA GLU A 262 -15.21 11.64 -7.35
C GLU A 262 -14.43 11.26 -8.63
N TYR A 263 -13.19 10.78 -8.49
CA TYR A 263 -12.27 10.68 -9.63
C TYR A 263 -11.90 9.26 -10.06
N LEU A 264 -12.10 8.23 -9.23
CA LEU A 264 -11.85 6.84 -9.62
C LEU A 264 -13.15 6.12 -9.99
N PRO A 265 -13.14 5.28 -11.04
CA PRO A 265 -14.33 4.60 -11.52
C PRO A 265 -14.79 3.55 -10.52
N ASN A 266 -16.09 3.27 -10.47
CA ASN A 266 -16.64 2.26 -9.55
C ASN A 266 -16.09 0.84 -9.79
N THR A 267 -15.46 0.60 -10.95
CA THR A 267 -14.75 -0.65 -11.27
C THR A 267 -13.43 -0.82 -10.53
N THR A 268 -12.81 0.25 -10.03
CA THR A 268 -11.56 0.17 -9.24
C THR A 268 -11.85 -0.43 -7.87
N LYS A 269 -11.16 -1.53 -7.53
CA LYS A 269 -11.22 -2.11 -6.17
C LYS A 269 -10.24 -1.41 -5.24
N LEU A 270 -10.73 -0.98 -4.08
CA LEU A 270 -9.99 -0.19 -3.09
C LEU A 270 -9.64 -1.07 -1.89
N PHE A 271 -8.36 -1.25 -1.61
CA PHE A 271 -7.87 -2.08 -0.51
C PHE A 271 -7.18 -1.22 0.55
N TYR A 272 -7.78 -1.10 1.72
CA TYR A 272 -7.20 -0.39 2.86
C TYR A 272 -6.40 -1.36 3.73
N ILE A 273 -5.10 -1.08 3.86
CA ILE A 273 -4.17 -1.87 4.67
C ILE A 273 -3.68 -0.99 5.80
N THR A 274 -3.93 -1.43 7.04
CA THR A 274 -3.58 -0.70 8.26
C THR A 274 -2.08 -0.58 8.44
N SER A 275 -1.64 0.38 9.26
CA SER A 275 -0.24 0.47 9.68
C SER A 275 0.08 -0.51 10.80
N TYR A 276 1.31 -1.02 10.81
CA TYR A 276 1.82 -1.84 11.92
C TYR A 276 2.37 -0.98 13.06
N GLY A 277 2.54 -1.59 14.24
CA GLY A 277 3.11 -0.91 15.40
C GLY A 277 4.63 -0.75 15.30
N GLU A 278 5.13 0.45 15.60
CA GLU A 278 6.57 0.73 15.73
C GLU A 278 7.18 0.11 17.00
N PHE A 279 8.51 0.04 17.06
CA PHE A 279 9.24 -0.60 18.16
C PHE A 279 10.14 0.38 18.90
N GLU A 280 9.58 1.22 19.77
CA GLU A 280 10.27 2.37 20.36
C GLU A 280 11.58 2.00 21.08
N LYS A 281 11.60 0.82 21.73
CA LYS A 281 12.77 0.29 22.44
C LYS A 281 13.99 0.00 21.54
N ARG A 282 13.79 -0.12 20.22
CA ARG A 282 14.85 -0.43 19.24
C ARG A 282 15.39 0.80 18.53
N ARG A 283 14.91 2.00 18.85
CA ARG A 283 15.28 3.20 18.10
C ARG A 283 16.76 3.45 18.27
N LYS A 284 17.45 3.87 17.21
CA LYS A 284 18.91 4.12 17.29
C LYS A 284 19.25 5.30 18.21
N SER A 285 18.36 6.27 18.33
CA SER A 285 18.60 7.48 19.10
C SER A 285 17.75 7.48 20.37
N SER A 286 18.41 7.61 21.53
CA SER A 286 17.80 7.59 22.87
C SER A 286 16.71 8.65 23.03
N LYS A 287 16.85 9.81 22.39
CA LYS A 287 15.84 10.89 22.40
C LYS A 287 14.47 10.44 21.88
N TRP A 288 14.44 9.39 21.06
CA TRP A 288 13.21 8.87 20.48
C TRP A 288 12.66 7.61 21.18
N HIS A 289 13.39 7.01 22.14
CA HIS A 289 12.99 5.75 22.81
C HIS A 289 11.65 5.82 23.55
N LYS A 290 11.28 7.01 24.03
CA LYS A 290 10.02 7.28 24.74
C LYS A 290 9.37 8.57 24.25
N HIS A 291 9.68 8.96 23.02
CA HIS A 291 9.07 10.16 22.46
C HIS A 291 7.57 9.95 22.33
N LEU A 292 6.81 10.88 22.89
CA LEU A 292 5.36 10.83 22.89
C LEU A 292 4.81 11.65 21.71
N PHE A 293 3.82 11.09 21.02
CA PHE A 293 3.06 11.73 19.98
C PHE A 293 1.64 11.94 20.50
N ASP A 294 1.22 13.20 20.67
CA ASP A 294 -0.04 13.55 21.36
C ASP A 294 -0.19 12.85 22.73
N GLY A 295 0.90 12.76 23.50
CA GLY A 295 0.91 12.11 24.81
C GLY A 295 0.93 10.58 24.79
N MET A 296 1.04 9.94 23.62
CA MET A 296 1.01 8.48 23.45
C MET A 296 2.33 7.96 22.87
N LEU A 297 2.67 6.69 23.10
CA LEU A 297 3.75 6.04 22.34
C LEU A 297 3.36 5.93 20.86
N ALA A 298 4.34 5.67 19.98
CA ALA A 298 4.09 5.60 18.55
C ALA A 298 3.14 4.45 18.21
N ARG A 299 3.34 3.27 18.79
CA ARG A 299 2.46 2.11 18.64
C ARG A 299 1.02 2.44 19.05
N ASP A 300 0.83 3.04 20.22
CA ASP A 300 -0.51 3.37 20.74
C ASP A 300 -1.21 4.42 19.87
N LYS A 301 -0.47 5.43 19.41
CA LYS A 301 -1.01 6.43 18.49
C LYS A 301 -1.41 5.78 17.16
N ILE A 302 -0.57 4.91 16.59
CA ILE A 302 -0.89 4.20 15.34
C ILE A 302 -2.12 3.30 15.53
N ASP A 303 -2.24 2.55 16.63
CA ASP A 303 -3.43 1.75 16.92
C ASP A 303 -4.70 2.62 16.93
N LYS A 304 -4.64 3.78 17.61
CA LYS A 304 -5.76 4.73 17.63
C LYS A 304 -6.07 5.32 16.26
N MET A 305 -5.05 5.55 15.42
CA MET A 305 -5.24 6.02 14.04
C MET A 305 -5.85 4.92 13.15
N ASN A 306 -5.49 3.65 13.32
CA ASN A 306 -6.11 2.50 12.63
C ASN A 306 -7.60 2.36 13.01
N ARG A 307 -7.94 2.58 14.29
CA ARG A 307 -9.33 2.63 14.77
C ARG A 307 -10.15 3.73 14.10
N ILE A 308 -9.60 4.96 14.07
CA ILE A 308 -10.23 6.08 13.37
C ILE A 308 -10.43 5.77 11.88
N LEU A 309 -9.46 5.12 11.24
CA LEU A 309 -9.60 4.70 9.84
C LEU A 309 -10.77 3.73 9.66
N TYR A 310 -10.89 2.73 10.53
CA TYR A 310 -12.02 1.80 10.48
C TYR A 310 -13.35 2.54 10.66
N ASP A 311 -13.46 3.40 11.68
CA ASP A 311 -14.69 4.12 11.99
C ASP A 311 -15.17 4.99 10.81
N VAL A 312 -14.23 5.57 10.04
CA VAL A 312 -14.56 6.37 8.86
C VAL A 312 -14.99 5.51 7.66
N LEU A 313 -14.48 4.29 7.55
CA LEU A 313 -14.71 3.40 6.41
C LEU A 313 -15.72 2.29 6.69
N ALA A 314 -16.25 2.19 7.91
CA ALA A 314 -17.02 1.03 8.36
C ALA A 314 -18.19 0.70 7.42
N ASP A 315 -18.99 1.71 7.04
CA ASP A 315 -20.14 1.53 6.15
C ASP A 315 -19.72 0.95 4.79
N ASP A 316 -18.62 1.44 4.21
CA ASP A 316 -18.12 0.96 2.91
C ASP A 316 -17.50 -0.44 3.01
N LEU A 317 -16.76 -0.72 4.09
CA LEU A 317 -16.14 -2.01 4.33
C LEU A 317 -17.19 -3.11 4.57
N LEU A 318 -18.32 -2.76 5.18
CA LEU A 318 -19.43 -3.66 5.47
C LEU A 318 -20.40 -3.83 4.28
N ASN A 319 -20.31 -2.96 3.26
CA ASN A 319 -21.12 -3.09 2.05
C ASN A 319 -20.68 -4.32 1.23
N ARG A 320 -21.56 -5.33 1.17
CA ARG A 320 -21.32 -6.61 0.48
C ARG A 320 -20.96 -6.41 -0.99
N ASP A 321 -21.66 -5.52 -1.68
CA ASP A 321 -21.48 -5.26 -3.12
C ASP A 321 -20.55 -4.05 -3.36
N GLY A 322 -19.91 -3.55 -2.30
CA GLY A 322 -19.04 -2.39 -2.34
C GLY A 322 -17.66 -2.71 -2.93
N ARG A 323 -17.01 -1.67 -3.47
CA ARG A 323 -15.64 -1.74 -4.00
C ARG A 323 -14.55 -1.58 -2.93
N TYR A 324 -14.93 -1.41 -1.65
CA TYR A 324 -14.03 -1.15 -0.54
C TYR A 324 -13.77 -2.43 0.24
N PHE A 325 -12.49 -2.69 0.47
CA PHE A 325 -12.00 -3.88 1.14
C PHE A 325 -10.98 -3.49 2.19
N GLY A 326 -11.06 -4.10 3.36
CA GLY A 326 -10.04 -4.00 4.38
C GLY A 326 -9.05 -5.15 4.29
N PHE A 327 -8.04 -5.12 5.14
CA PHE A 327 -7.19 -6.28 5.40
C PHE A 327 -7.19 -6.62 6.90
N PHE A 328 -6.19 -7.36 7.37
CA PHE A 328 -5.96 -7.61 8.79
C PHE A 328 -5.43 -6.35 9.49
N ASP A 329 -5.61 -6.29 10.81
CA ASP A 329 -4.91 -5.29 11.62
C ASP A 329 -3.44 -5.68 11.78
N LEU A 330 -2.54 -4.84 11.25
CA LEU A 330 -1.11 -5.10 11.29
C LEU A 330 -0.47 -4.79 12.66
N ILE A 331 -1.19 -4.13 13.58
CA ILE A 331 -0.69 -3.82 14.95
C ILE A 331 -0.42 -5.09 15.76
N ASP A 332 -1.39 -6.01 15.74
CA ASP A 332 -1.27 -7.28 16.46
C ASP A 332 -0.23 -8.18 15.79
N MET A 333 -0.23 -8.21 14.45
CA MET A 333 0.74 -8.99 13.69
C MET A 333 2.19 -8.57 13.97
N SER A 334 2.44 -7.30 14.33
CA SER A 334 3.78 -6.79 14.58
C SER A 334 4.25 -6.91 16.03
N GLU A 335 3.37 -7.20 16.99
CA GLU A 335 3.64 -7.07 18.42
C GLU A 335 4.95 -7.76 18.89
N ASP A 336 5.17 -8.99 18.45
CA ASP A 336 6.32 -9.82 18.83
C ASP A 336 7.40 -9.87 17.74
N ARG A 337 7.35 -8.97 16.75
CA ARG A 337 8.26 -8.93 15.59
C ARG A 337 9.27 -7.79 15.64
N GLY A 338 9.60 -7.31 16.84
CA GLY A 338 10.62 -6.27 17.00
C GLY A 338 11.98 -6.68 16.43
N ASN A 339 12.33 -7.97 16.48
CA ASN A 339 13.55 -8.49 15.85
C ASN A 339 13.58 -8.35 14.32
N TRP A 340 12.43 -8.22 13.66
CA TRP A 340 12.32 -7.92 12.23
C TRP A 340 12.24 -6.43 11.96
N SER A 341 12.53 -5.58 12.94
CA SER A 341 12.63 -4.14 12.73
C SER A 341 14.08 -3.71 12.49
N LYS A 342 14.27 -2.99 11.38
CA LYS A 342 15.57 -2.45 10.94
C LYS A 342 15.98 -1.21 11.74
N ASP A 343 15.04 -0.31 11.97
CA ASP A 343 15.30 0.99 12.61
C ASP A 343 14.14 1.46 13.52
N SER A 344 13.28 0.54 13.95
CA SER A 344 12.04 0.76 14.72
C SER A 344 10.86 1.36 13.98
N ILE A 345 11.08 1.83 12.76
CA ILE A 345 10.04 2.37 11.87
C ILE A 345 9.84 1.39 10.72
N HIS A 346 10.91 1.01 10.03
CA HIS A 346 10.89 0.08 8.92
C HIS A 346 11.13 -1.35 9.39
N MET A 347 10.39 -2.27 8.78
CA MET A 347 10.60 -3.71 8.95
C MET A 347 11.68 -4.23 7.98
N GLU A 348 12.11 -5.47 8.21
CA GLU A 348 12.93 -6.24 7.28
C GLU A 348 12.11 -6.72 6.09
N ALA A 349 12.79 -7.11 5.01
CA ALA A 349 12.14 -7.52 3.76
C ALA A 349 11.15 -8.68 3.95
N VAL A 350 11.46 -9.62 4.86
CA VAL A 350 10.60 -10.78 5.17
C VAL A 350 9.19 -10.36 5.59
N TRP A 351 9.06 -9.30 6.40
CA TRP A 351 7.76 -8.78 6.81
C TRP A 351 6.92 -8.37 5.60
N TYR A 352 7.45 -7.47 4.76
CA TYR A 352 6.71 -6.93 3.61
C TYR A 352 6.35 -8.04 2.61
N GLN A 353 7.25 -9.01 2.41
CA GLN A 353 7.00 -10.17 1.55
C GLN A 353 5.89 -11.08 2.09
N SER A 354 5.86 -11.35 3.39
CA SER A 354 4.81 -12.16 4.00
C SER A 354 3.45 -11.48 3.89
N ILE A 355 3.34 -10.18 4.23
CA ILE A 355 2.08 -9.44 4.13
C ILE A 355 1.57 -9.39 2.68
N MET A 356 2.43 -9.11 1.70
CA MET A 356 2.01 -9.05 0.30
C MET A 356 1.70 -10.43 -0.29
N SER A 357 2.33 -11.50 0.20
CA SER A 357 1.96 -12.87 -0.17
C SER A 357 0.57 -13.23 0.36
N MET A 358 0.27 -12.86 1.60
CA MET A 358 -1.08 -13.02 2.19
C MET A 358 -2.13 -12.20 1.44
N PHE A 359 -1.81 -10.95 1.06
CA PHE A 359 -2.68 -10.13 0.23
C PHE A 359 -2.98 -10.82 -1.10
N TRP A 360 -1.94 -11.26 -1.81
CA TRP A 360 -2.11 -11.93 -3.10
C TRP A 360 -2.92 -13.22 -2.98
N GLU A 361 -2.68 -14.04 -1.96
CA GLU A 361 -3.46 -15.26 -1.74
C GLU A 361 -4.93 -14.93 -1.45
N THR A 362 -5.20 -13.91 -0.61
CA THR A 362 -6.57 -13.44 -0.31
C THR A 362 -7.27 -12.92 -1.57
N TYR A 363 -6.58 -12.08 -2.35
CA TYR A 363 -7.09 -11.54 -3.61
C TYR A 363 -7.40 -12.64 -4.60
N CYS A 364 -6.47 -13.58 -4.78
CA CYS A 364 -6.62 -14.65 -5.74
C CYS A 364 -7.66 -15.69 -5.35
N ASN A 365 -7.81 -16.02 -4.07
CA ASN A 365 -8.94 -16.82 -3.61
C ASN A 365 -10.26 -16.11 -3.92
N SER A 366 -10.35 -14.80 -3.65
CA SER A 366 -11.55 -14.00 -3.93
C SER A 366 -11.88 -13.96 -5.43
N VAL A 367 -10.89 -13.81 -6.30
CA VAL A 367 -11.06 -13.88 -7.77
C VAL A 367 -11.48 -15.28 -8.21
N LEU A 368 -10.76 -16.31 -7.79
CA LEU A 368 -10.96 -17.66 -8.32
C LEU A 368 -12.26 -18.30 -7.85
N LEU A 369 -12.73 -17.94 -6.66
CA LEU A 369 -13.96 -18.42 -6.06
C LEU A 369 -15.16 -17.49 -6.29
N ASP A 370 -14.96 -16.34 -6.94
CA ASP A 370 -15.99 -15.30 -7.14
C ASP A 370 -16.57 -14.78 -5.81
N MET A 371 -15.68 -14.52 -4.85
CA MET A 371 -15.99 -14.12 -3.47
C MET A 371 -15.37 -12.75 -3.11
N PHE A 372 -15.75 -11.71 -3.85
CA PHE A 372 -15.51 -10.31 -3.45
C PHE A 372 -16.65 -9.77 -2.61
#